data_AF-A0A944BWI3-F1
#
_entry.id   AF-A0A944BWI3-F1
#
_cell.length_a   1.000
_cell.length_b   1.000
_cell.length_c   1.000
_cell.angle_alpha   90.00
_cell.angle_beta   90.00
_cell.angle_gamma   90.00
#
_symmetry.space_group_name_H-M   'P 1'
#
loop_
_entity.id
_entity.type
_entity.pdbx_description
1 polymer ?
#
loop_
_entity_poly.entity_id
_entity_poly.type
_entity_poly.pdbx_seq_one_letter_code
_entity_poly.pdbx_strand_id
1 'polypeptide(L)'
;MKSLRICLGLCAVAMCLSAFAQRPPKGYNYAYGDFNGDGKKEYVYFIPPKDADRWEELDDFESLYGVLKFTNPSIPSINVKQCVSGVPCNLGDLNGDGKDEIGIQPGWVTSSWQVYRIFTLKRTGWIDAVPPFTVWLGDEDTNFDTNPPVKKLGNGKVRITTYEWQGDDVKKKYKTVKVK
;
A
#
# COMPACT_ATOMS: atom_id res chain seq x y z
N MET A 1 68.70 16.05 -7.07
CA MET A 1 67.65 15.56 -6.14
C MET A 1 66.32 15.56 -6.87
N LYS A 2 65.85 14.39 -7.33
CA LYS A 2 64.53 14.22 -7.96
C LYS A 2 63.55 13.86 -6.85
N SER A 3 62.55 14.70 -6.57
CA SER A 3 61.49 14.35 -5.63
C SER A 3 60.38 13.63 -6.40
N LEU A 4 60.14 12.37 -6.00
CA LEU A 4 59.13 11.48 -6.54
C LEU A 4 57.82 11.78 -5.80
N ARG A 5 56.86 12.42 -6.46
CA ARG A 5 55.49 12.56 -5.91
C ARG A 5 54.71 11.30 -6.25
N ILE A 6 54.57 10.43 -5.26
CA ILE A 6 53.66 9.29 -5.29
C ILE A 6 52.23 9.87 -5.16
N CYS A 7 51.49 9.91 -6.26
CA CYS A 7 50.04 10.08 -6.22
C CYS A 7 49.43 8.74 -5.78
N LEU A 8 49.10 8.63 -4.50
CA LEU A 8 48.23 7.57 -4.00
C LEU A 8 46.82 7.86 -4.50
N GLY A 9 46.42 7.24 -5.61
CA GLY A 9 45.04 7.24 -6.08
C GLY A 9 44.17 6.50 -5.07
N LEU A 10 43.44 7.25 -4.25
CA LEU A 10 42.40 6.69 -3.40
C LEU A 10 41.22 6.31 -4.29
N CYS A 11 41.25 5.09 -4.84
CA CYS A 11 40.11 4.50 -5.50
C CYS A 11 39.07 4.20 -4.42
N ALA A 12 38.18 5.17 -4.15
CA ALA A 12 37.04 4.97 -3.29
C ALA A 12 36.11 3.96 -3.97
N VAL A 13 36.26 2.68 -3.62
CA VAL A 13 35.26 1.67 -3.89
C VAL A 13 34.03 2.10 -3.11
N ALA A 14 33.09 2.76 -3.79
CA ALA A 14 31.77 2.99 -3.26
C ALA A 14 31.15 1.62 -3.02
N MET A 15 31.26 1.10 -1.79
CA MET A 15 30.44 -0.01 -1.33
C MET A 15 29.00 0.47 -1.43
N CYS A 16 28.35 0.12 -2.53
CA CYS A 16 26.91 0.19 -2.64
C CYS A 16 26.40 -0.80 -1.59
N LEU A 17 26.18 -0.33 -0.36
CA LEU A 17 25.36 -1.07 0.59
C LEU A 17 23.99 -1.17 -0.07
N SER A 18 23.77 -2.25 -0.81
CA SER A 18 22.46 -2.77 -1.05
C SER A 18 21.89 -3.08 0.32
N ALA A 19 21.24 -2.07 0.93
CA ALA A 19 20.38 -2.27 2.06
C ALA A 19 19.27 -3.18 1.55
N PHE A 20 19.45 -4.49 1.71
CA PHE A 20 18.34 -5.43 1.62
C PHE A 20 17.27 -4.89 2.56
N ALA A 21 16.07 -4.64 2.02
CA ALA A 21 14.96 -4.17 2.81
C ALA A 21 14.81 -5.10 4.02
N GLN A 22 15.14 -4.60 5.21
CA GLN A 22 14.95 -5.36 6.44
C GLN A 22 13.47 -5.70 6.55
N ARG A 23 13.15 -6.91 6.99
CA ARG A 23 11.75 -7.29 7.17
C ARG A 23 11.07 -6.34 8.16
N PRO A 24 9.75 -6.11 8.03
CA PRO A 24 8.98 -5.35 9.01
C PRO A 24 9.13 -5.92 10.43
N PRO A 25 8.87 -5.11 11.46
CA PRO A 25 8.79 -5.61 12.83
C PRO A 25 7.84 -6.80 12.94
N LYS A 26 8.17 -7.76 13.80
CA LYS A 26 7.35 -8.97 13.99
C LYS A 26 5.93 -8.59 14.44
N GLY A 27 4.93 -9.25 13.86
CA GLY A 27 3.52 -9.07 14.21
C GLY A 27 2.76 -8.05 13.35
N TYR A 28 3.42 -7.38 12.41
CA TYR A 28 2.78 -6.44 11.49
C TYR A 28 2.40 -7.16 10.18
N ASN A 29 1.21 -6.86 9.65
CA ASN A 29 0.83 -7.25 8.28
C ASN A 29 1.67 -6.46 7.28
N TYR A 30 2.12 -7.12 6.21
CA TYR A 30 3.01 -6.50 5.24
C TYR A 30 2.81 -7.03 3.82
N ALA A 31 3.25 -6.23 2.85
CA ALA A 31 3.41 -6.61 1.45
C ALA A 31 4.84 -6.33 0.99
N TYR A 32 5.27 -7.00 -0.08
CA TYR A 32 6.60 -6.88 -0.67
C TYR A 32 6.49 -6.54 -2.17
N GLY A 33 7.14 -5.46 -2.62
CA GLY A 33 6.97 -4.93 -3.97
C GLY A 33 7.97 -3.83 -4.33
N ASP A 34 8.06 -3.52 -5.62
CA ASP A 34 8.87 -2.40 -6.13
C ASP A 34 7.99 -1.14 -6.16
N PHE A 35 7.84 -0.52 -5.00
CA PHE A 35 6.84 0.54 -4.80
C PHE A 35 7.33 1.91 -5.28
N ASN A 36 8.65 2.08 -5.44
CA ASN A 36 9.26 3.32 -5.92
C ASN A 36 9.80 3.24 -7.36
N GLY A 37 9.82 2.05 -7.96
CA GLY A 37 10.15 1.82 -9.37
C GLY A 37 11.65 1.85 -9.64
N ASP A 38 12.47 1.61 -8.60
CA ASP A 38 13.93 1.60 -8.73
C ASP A 38 14.51 0.22 -9.10
N GLY A 39 13.64 -0.78 -9.30
CA GLY A 39 13.99 -2.15 -9.63
C GLY A 39 14.36 -3.00 -8.41
N LYS A 40 14.40 -2.42 -7.21
CA LYS A 40 14.52 -3.13 -5.94
C LYS A 40 13.14 -3.22 -5.30
N LYS A 41 12.99 -4.22 -4.43
CA LYS A 41 11.74 -4.45 -3.73
C LYS A 41 11.87 -4.08 -2.27
N GLU A 42 10.85 -3.43 -1.75
CA GLU A 42 10.71 -2.97 -0.38
C GLU A 42 9.54 -3.65 0.30
N TYR A 43 9.54 -3.58 1.64
CA TYR A 43 8.36 -3.94 2.41
C TYR A 43 7.57 -2.69 2.77
N VAL A 44 6.24 -2.81 2.65
CA VAL A 44 5.27 -1.91 3.26
C VAL A 44 4.52 -2.66 4.35
N TYR A 45 4.28 -2.04 5.49
CA TYR A 45 3.58 -2.65 6.62
C TYR A 45 2.61 -1.68 7.27
N PHE A 46 1.53 -2.21 7.84
CA PHE A 46 0.44 -1.43 8.41
C PHE A 46 0.60 -1.23 9.90
N ILE A 47 0.66 0.03 10.35
CA ILE A 47 0.65 0.42 11.76
C ILE A 47 -0.77 0.87 12.13
N PRO A 48 -1.42 0.23 13.11
CA PRO A 48 -2.74 0.66 13.56
C PRO A 48 -2.66 2.03 14.27
N PRO A 49 -3.76 2.80 14.29
CA PRO A 49 -3.85 4.01 15.11
C PRO A 49 -3.63 3.66 16.59
N LYS A 50 -3.09 4.62 17.36
CA LYS A 50 -2.75 4.41 18.77
C LYS A 50 -3.92 3.91 19.61
N ASP A 51 -5.11 4.45 19.35
CA ASP A 51 -6.33 4.17 20.13
C ASP A 51 -7.26 3.17 19.40
N ALA A 52 -6.72 2.35 18.50
CA ALA A 52 -7.49 1.35 17.74
C ALA A 52 -8.26 0.36 18.63
N ASP A 53 -7.68 -0.02 19.77
CA ASP A 53 -8.24 -0.97 20.74
C ASP A 53 -9.23 -0.34 21.71
N ARG A 54 -9.29 0.99 21.78
CA ARG A 54 -10.19 1.78 22.65
C ARG A 54 -11.14 2.65 21.84
N TRP A 55 -11.44 2.23 20.61
CA TRP A 55 -12.26 2.99 19.68
C TRP A 55 -13.66 3.32 20.24
N GLU A 56 -14.22 2.48 21.11
CA GLU A 56 -15.52 2.70 21.78
C GLU A 56 -15.48 3.89 22.77
N GLU A 57 -14.29 4.30 23.21
CA GLU A 57 -14.07 5.41 24.14
C GLU A 57 -13.84 6.75 23.42
N LEU A 58 -13.83 6.76 22.08
CA LEU A 58 -13.57 7.95 21.30
C LEU A 58 -14.87 8.70 20.97
N ASP A 59 -14.86 10.01 21.22
CA ASP A 59 -15.97 10.91 20.88
C ASP A 59 -16.12 11.13 19.36
N ASP A 60 -15.02 10.97 18.61
CA ASP A 60 -15.02 10.94 17.14
C ASP A 60 -14.04 9.91 16.59
N PHE A 61 -14.33 9.43 15.38
CA PHE A 61 -13.47 8.50 14.65
C PHE A 61 -12.52 9.22 13.68
N GLU A 62 -12.53 10.55 13.64
CA GLU A 62 -11.73 11.34 12.71
C GLU A 62 -10.25 11.25 13.02
N SER A 63 -9.86 10.86 14.23
CA SER A 63 -8.47 10.62 14.64
C SER A 63 -7.93 9.21 14.27
N LEU A 64 -8.79 8.28 13.85
CA LEU A 64 -8.42 6.89 13.57
C LEU A 64 -7.84 6.72 12.16
N TYR A 65 -6.55 7.04 12.05
CA TYR A 65 -5.74 6.77 10.86
C TYR A 65 -4.77 5.63 11.10
N GLY A 66 -4.88 4.57 10.29
CA GLY A 66 -3.78 3.63 10.11
C GLY A 66 -2.68 4.25 9.27
N VAL A 67 -1.47 3.70 9.37
CA VAL A 67 -0.31 4.17 8.60
C VAL A 67 0.32 3.03 7.83
N LEU A 68 0.44 3.17 6.51
CA LEU A 68 1.33 2.32 5.71
C LEU A 68 2.73 2.91 5.76
N LYS A 69 3.67 2.16 6.33
CA LYS A 69 5.08 2.55 6.48
C LYS A 69 5.98 1.61 5.69
N PHE A 70 7.05 2.17 5.15
CA PHE A 70 8.02 1.42 4.36
C PHE A 70 9.29 1.17 5.16
N THR A 71 9.92 0.03 4.92
CA THR A 71 11.24 -0.30 5.49
C THR A 71 12.35 0.49 4.80
N ASN A 72 12.11 0.95 3.57
CA ASN A 72 12.93 1.96 2.90
C ASN A 72 12.47 3.35 3.34
N PRO A 73 13.26 4.09 4.14
CA PRO A 73 12.83 5.37 4.70
C PRO A 73 12.74 6.51 3.66
N SER A 74 13.25 6.31 2.44
CA SER A 74 13.08 7.31 1.37
C SER A 74 11.68 7.30 0.76
N ILE A 75 10.90 6.24 0.97
CA ILE A 75 9.52 6.14 0.49
C ILE A 75 8.59 6.78 1.54
N PRO A 76 7.80 7.80 1.17
CA PRO A 76 6.90 8.47 2.12
C PRO A 76 5.83 7.51 2.63
N SER A 77 5.43 7.67 3.89
CA SER A 77 4.34 6.89 4.49
C SER A 77 2.96 7.35 3.98
N ILE A 78 1.93 6.52 4.15
CA ILE A 78 0.55 6.80 3.72
C ILE A 78 -0.36 6.78 4.94
N ASN A 79 -1.10 7.87 5.18
CA ASN A 79 -2.19 7.87 6.16
C ASN A 79 -3.44 7.26 5.53
N VAL A 80 -3.99 6.22 6.16
CA VAL A 80 -5.17 5.51 5.70
C VAL A 80 -6.33 5.85 6.62
N LYS A 81 -7.25 6.67 6.12
CA LYS A 81 -8.47 7.05 6.85
C LYS A 81 -9.36 5.84 7.07
N GLN A 82 -10.04 5.81 8.22
CA GLN A 82 -11.05 4.80 8.54
C GLN A 82 -10.52 3.37 8.46
N CYS A 83 -9.32 3.16 9.01
CA CYS A 83 -8.63 1.87 8.96
C CYS A 83 -7.92 1.66 10.30
N VAL A 84 -8.54 0.87 11.19
CA VAL A 84 -7.96 0.55 12.51
C VAL A 84 -7.11 -0.72 12.49
N SER A 85 -7.38 -1.59 11.52
CA SER A 85 -6.59 -2.76 11.16
C SER A 85 -6.46 -2.78 9.65
N GLY A 86 -5.39 -3.36 9.12
CA GLY A 86 -5.15 -3.34 7.68
C GLY A 86 -4.18 -4.42 7.23
N VAL A 87 -4.46 -5.01 6.07
CA VAL A 87 -3.54 -5.93 5.38
C VAL A 87 -3.16 -5.27 4.06
N PRO A 88 -1.93 -4.71 3.94
CA PRO A 88 -1.48 -4.16 2.67
C PRO A 88 -1.28 -5.28 1.66
N CYS A 89 -1.55 -4.99 0.39
CA CYS A 89 -1.44 -5.94 -0.71
C CYS A 89 -0.60 -5.31 -1.82
N ASN A 90 0.37 -6.04 -2.37
CA ASN A 90 1.03 -5.64 -3.60
C ASN A 90 0.12 -6.01 -4.78
N LEU A 91 -0.33 -5.01 -5.55
CA LEU A 91 -1.20 -5.21 -6.71
C LEU A 91 -0.43 -5.30 -8.03
N GLY A 92 0.90 -5.16 -7.97
CA GLY A 92 1.79 -5.00 -9.10
C GLY A 92 1.61 -3.64 -9.77
N ASP A 93 2.40 -3.40 -10.82
CA ASP A 93 2.25 -2.23 -11.68
C ASP A 93 0.93 -2.30 -12.48
N LEU A 94 -0.10 -1.57 -12.08
CA LEU A 94 -1.42 -1.55 -12.71
C LEU A 94 -1.48 -0.55 -13.88
N ASN A 95 -0.73 0.56 -13.80
CA ASN A 95 -0.76 1.62 -14.80
C ASN A 95 0.33 1.53 -15.88
N GLY A 96 1.31 0.65 -15.73
CA GLY A 96 2.44 0.47 -16.64
C GLY A 96 3.56 1.49 -16.46
N ASP A 97 3.65 2.15 -15.30
CA ASP A 97 4.63 3.21 -15.05
C ASP A 97 5.91 2.72 -14.33
N GLY A 98 6.04 1.41 -14.16
CA GLY A 98 7.19 0.75 -13.54
C GLY A 98 7.17 0.72 -12.01
N LYS A 99 6.10 1.21 -11.36
CA LYS A 99 5.92 1.13 -9.90
C LYS A 99 4.75 0.21 -9.57
N ASP A 100 4.89 -0.54 -8.49
CA ASP A 100 3.81 -1.35 -7.95
C ASP A 100 2.76 -0.47 -7.24
N GLU A 101 1.48 -0.71 -7.52
CA GLU A 101 0.37 -0.14 -6.75
C GLU A 101 0.11 -0.92 -5.46
N ILE A 102 -0.31 -0.20 -4.42
CA ILE A 102 -0.60 -0.78 -3.10
C ILE A 102 -2.10 -0.77 -2.85
N GLY A 103 -2.66 -1.96 -2.64
CA GLY A 103 -4.00 -2.14 -2.08
C GLY A 103 -3.96 -2.20 -0.57
N ILE A 104 -5.08 -1.90 0.08
CA ILE A 104 -5.24 -2.13 1.52
C ILE A 104 -6.57 -2.83 1.76
N GLN A 105 -6.54 -4.07 2.28
CA GLN A 105 -7.71 -4.66 2.90
C GLN A 105 -7.99 -3.88 4.18
N PRO A 106 -9.12 -3.14 4.24
CA PRO A 106 -9.45 -2.33 5.39
C PRO A 106 -9.99 -3.21 6.52
N GLY A 107 -9.71 -2.81 7.75
CA GLY A 107 -10.39 -3.25 8.95
C GLY A 107 -11.00 -2.04 9.65
N TRP A 108 -12.31 -2.09 9.88
CA TRP A 108 -13.06 -1.04 10.56
C TRP A 108 -14.05 -1.61 11.56
N VAL A 109 -14.32 -0.83 12.60
CA VAL A 109 -14.96 -1.28 13.84
C VAL A 109 -16.49 -1.26 13.79
N THR A 110 -17.10 -0.41 12.96
CA THR A 110 -18.56 -0.20 13.02
C THR A 110 -19.36 -0.84 11.88
N SER A 111 -18.72 -1.46 10.88
CA SER A 111 -19.45 -2.01 9.73
C SER A 111 -18.64 -3.01 8.92
N SER A 112 -19.29 -4.02 8.32
CA SER A 112 -18.69 -4.86 7.27
C SER A 112 -18.59 -4.14 5.93
N TRP A 113 -19.25 -2.99 5.78
CA TRP A 113 -19.08 -2.09 4.63
C TRP A 113 -17.86 -1.21 4.87
N GLN A 114 -16.90 -1.32 3.97
CA GLN A 114 -15.57 -0.74 4.14
C GLN A 114 -15.15 0.02 2.89
N VAL A 115 -14.13 0.86 3.02
CA VAL A 115 -13.53 1.57 1.88
C VAL A 115 -12.21 0.91 1.50
N TYR A 116 -12.17 0.28 0.33
CA TYR A 116 -10.92 -0.21 -0.25
C TYR A 116 -10.20 0.95 -0.96
N ARG A 117 -8.90 1.05 -0.75
CA ARG A 117 -8.05 2.09 -1.35
C ARG A 117 -6.92 1.44 -2.14
N ILE A 118 -6.56 2.08 -3.24
CA ILE A 118 -5.42 1.71 -4.06
C ILE A 118 -4.54 2.94 -4.20
N PHE A 119 -3.27 2.83 -3.83
CA PHE A 119 -2.33 3.93 -3.85
C PHE A 119 -1.30 3.74 -4.96
N THR A 120 -0.97 4.84 -5.64
CA THR A 120 0.13 4.93 -6.61
C THR A 120 1.07 6.06 -6.21
N LEU A 121 2.37 5.85 -6.35
CA LEU A 121 3.37 6.86 -5.99
C LEU A 121 3.61 7.80 -7.17
N LYS A 122 3.36 9.09 -6.96
CA LYS A 122 3.73 10.15 -7.93
C LYS A 122 4.86 11.01 -7.35
N ARG A 123 5.41 11.90 -8.18
CA ARG A 123 6.49 12.82 -7.77
C ARG A 123 6.13 13.69 -6.55
N THR A 124 4.83 13.98 -6.37
CA THR A 124 4.31 14.77 -5.25
C THR A 124 3.95 13.93 -4.02
N GLY A 125 4.19 12.62 -4.05
CA GLY A 125 3.79 11.68 -3.02
C GLY A 125 2.68 10.73 -3.48
N TRP A 126 2.15 9.98 -2.52
CA TRP A 126 1.09 8.98 -2.76
C TRP A 126 -0.25 9.65 -3.06
N ILE A 127 -0.96 9.09 -4.04
CA ILE A 127 -2.34 9.46 -4.36
C ILE A 127 -3.20 8.21 -4.52
N ASP A 128 -4.52 8.37 -4.45
CA ASP A 128 -5.46 7.32 -4.85
C ASP A 128 -5.31 7.05 -6.37
N ALA A 129 -4.87 5.83 -6.71
CA ALA A 129 -4.64 5.36 -8.08
C ALA A 129 -5.94 5.26 -8.88
N VAL A 130 -7.04 4.95 -8.19
CA VAL A 130 -8.43 5.03 -8.65
C VAL A 130 -9.27 5.65 -7.53
N PRO A 131 -10.45 6.23 -7.80
CA PRO A 131 -11.34 6.69 -6.73
C PRO A 131 -11.58 5.56 -5.69
N PRO A 132 -11.45 5.84 -4.38
CA PRO A 132 -11.77 4.87 -3.34
C PRO A 132 -13.17 4.31 -3.53
N PHE A 133 -13.36 3.03 -3.24
CA PHE A 133 -14.63 2.36 -3.50
C PHE A 133 -15.04 1.42 -2.37
N THR A 134 -16.35 1.25 -2.25
CA THR A 134 -16.93 0.45 -1.19
C THR A 134 -16.82 -1.03 -1.49
N VAL A 135 -16.36 -1.77 -0.48
CA VAL A 135 -16.32 -3.23 -0.44
C VAL A 135 -17.12 -3.73 0.75
N TRP A 136 -17.57 -4.98 0.68
CA TRP A 136 -18.27 -5.65 1.77
C TRP A 136 -17.42 -6.84 2.23
N LEU A 137 -17.16 -6.97 3.53
CA LEU A 137 -16.33 -8.03 4.13
C LEU A 137 -17.16 -9.19 4.72
N GLY A 138 -18.43 -9.34 4.32
CA GLY A 138 -19.28 -10.44 4.79
C GLY A 138 -19.36 -11.64 3.86
N ASP A 139 -18.66 -11.61 2.72
CA ASP A 139 -18.63 -12.70 1.73
C ASP A 139 -17.47 -13.67 2.03
N GLU A 140 -17.61 -14.94 1.69
CA GLU A 140 -16.55 -15.97 1.85
C GLU A 140 -15.29 -15.62 1.04
N ASP A 141 -15.46 -14.87 -0.06
CA ASP A 141 -14.38 -14.43 -0.95
C ASP A 141 -13.59 -13.20 -0.45
N THR A 142 -13.88 -12.66 0.75
CA THR A 142 -13.38 -11.33 1.19
C THR A 142 -12.03 -11.33 1.89
N ASN A 143 -11.16 -12.25 1.49
CA ASN A 143 -9.73 -12.16 1.80
C ASN A 143 -8.99 -11.44 0.65
N PHE A 144 -8.95 -10.11 0.72
CA PHE A 144 -8.36 -9.26 -0.31
C PHE A 144 -6.83 -9.27 -0.37
N ASP A 145 -6.15 -9.87 0.61
CA ASP A 145 -4.72 -10.16 0.50
C ASP A 145 -4.44 -11.18 -0.62
N THR A 146 -5.27 -12.21 -0.69
CA THR A 146 -5.13 -13.28 -1.70
C THR A 146 -6.03 -13.09 -2.92
N ASN A 147 -7.14 -12.37 -2.77
CA ASN A 147 -8.12 -12.12 -3.81
C ASN A 147 -8.52 -10.63 -3.85
N PRO A 148 -7.60 -9.73 -4.23
CA PRO A 148 -7.87 -8.29 -4.17
C PRO A 148 -9.05 -7.93 -5.10
N PRO A 149 -9.89 -6.94 -4.73
CA PRO A 149 -11.09 -6.56 -5.48
C PRO A 149 -10.76 -5.72 -6.72
N VAL A 150 -9.62 -6.00 -7.36
CA VAL A 150 -9.10 -5.29 -8.53
C VAL A 150 -8.40 -6.27 -9.46
N LYS A 151 -8.67 -6.15 -10.76
CA LYS A 151 -8.03 -6.95 -11.80
C LYS A 151 -7.47 -6.04 -12.90
N LYS A 152 -6.18 -6.14 -13.20
CA LYS A 152 -5.55 -5.44 -14.33
C LYS A 152 -6.17 -5.88 -15.66
N LEU A 153 -6.51 -4.91 -16.52
CA LEU A 153 -7.07 -5.15 -17.86
C LEU A 153 -6.12 -4.75 -19.00
N GLY A 154 -5.02 -4.07 -18.69
CA GLY A 154 -4.10 -3.48 -19.67
C GLY A 154 -4.45 -2.02 -20.00
N ASN A 155 -3.58 -1.34 -20.75
CA ASN A 155 -3.73 0.06 -21.17
C ASN A 155 -4.03 1.04 -20.00
N GLY A 156 -3.40 0.79 -18.85
CA GLY A 156 -3.62 1.57 -17.62
C GLY A 156 -5.04 1.50 -17.07
N LYS A 157 -5.76 0.39 -17.29
CA LYS A 157 -7.11 0.17 -16.77
C LYS A 157 -7.18 -1.05 -15.87
N VAL A 158 -8.10 -0.97 -14.91
CA VAL A 158 -8.45 -2.06 -14.00
C VAL A 158 -9.96 -2.27 -13.98
N ARG A 159 -10.38 -3.49 -13.68
CA ARG A 159 -11.74 -3.79 -13.23
C ARG A 159 -11.74 -3.84 -11.71
N ILE A 160 -12.46 -2.92 -11.07
CA ILE A 160 -12.73 -2.98 -9.63
C ILE A 160 -14.02 -3.75 -9.37
N THR A 161 -14.06 -4.45 -8.24
CA THR A 161 -15.25 -5.12 -7.72
C THR A 161 -15.82 -4.30 -6.56
N THR A 162 -17.05 -3.81 -6.73
CA THR A 162 -17.79 -3.06 -5.70
C THR A 162 -19.00 -3.86 -5.26
N TYR A 163 -19.66 -3.44 -4.19
CA TYR A 163 -20.82 -4.12 -3.63
C TYR A 163 -21.96 -3.13 -3.43
N GLU A 164 -23.20 -3.60 -3.61
CA GLU A 164 -24.40 -2.82 -3.31
C GLU A 164 -25.51 -3.73 -2.81
N TRP A 165 -26.44 -3.16 -2.03
CA TRP A 165 -27.67 -3.84 -1.65
C TRP A 165 -28.59 -3.99 -2.87
N GLN A 166 -29.16 -5.18 -3.02
CA GLN A 166 -30.20 -5.50 -3.98
C GLN A 166 -31.31 -6.26 -3.26
N GLY A 167 -32.29 -5.53 -2.73
CA GLY A 167 -33.24 -6.10 -1.76
C GLY A 167 -32.49 -6.48 -0.48
N ASP A 168 -32.71 -7.69 -0.01
CA ASP A 168 -32.08 -8.23 1.20
C ASP A 168 -30.70 -8.88 0.95
N ASP A 169 -30.26 -8.91 -0.31
CA ASP A 169 -28.97 -9.48 -0.71
C ASP A 169 -27.91 -8.40 -0.95
N VAL A 170 -26.64 -8.74 -0.70
CA VAL A 170 -25.49 -7.98 -1.20
C VAL A 170 -25.02 -8.58 -2.52
N LYS A 171 -24.85 -7.75 -3.56
CA LYS A 171 -24.38 -8.21 -4.89
C LYS A 171 -23.08 -7.53 -5.32
N LYS A 172 -22.21 -8.30 -5.96
CA LYS A 172 -21.00 -7.81 -6.63
C LYS A 172 -21.37 -7.03 -7.89
N LYS A 173 -20.71 -5.89 -8.08
CA LYS A 173 -20.73 -5.09 -9.31
C LYS A 173 -19.30 -4.88 -9.80
N TYR A 174 -19.16 -4.64 -11.08
CA TYR A 174 -17.86 -4.46 -11.71
C TYR A 174 -17.80 -3.12 -12.43
N LYS A 175 -16.73 -2.37 -12.21
CA LYS A 175 -16.49 -1.09 -12.91
C LYS A 175 -15.10 -1.11 -13.52
N THR A 176 -15.00 -0.65 -14.76
CA THR A 176 -13.70 -0.41 -15.39
C THR A 176 -13.27 1.01 -15.10
N VAL A 177 -12.07 1.19 -14.56
CA VAL A 177 -11.53 2.48 -14.16
C VAL A 177 -10.12 2.64 -14.71
N LYS A 178 -9.78 3.85 -15.14
CA LYS A 178 -8.41 4.19 -15.53
C LYS A 178 -7.58 4.45 -14.27
N VAL A 179 -6.42 3.82 -14.20
CA VAL A 179 -5.42 4.05 -13.14
C VAL A 179 -4.66 5.33 -13.47
N LYS A 180 -4.46 6.17 -12.45
CA LYS A 180 -3.77 7.46 -12.57
C LYS A 180 -2.26 7.31 -12.66
#